data_AF-A0A5P9PED5-F1
#
_entry.id   AF-A0A5P9PED5-F1
#
_cell.length_a   1.000
_cell.length_b   1.000
_cell.length_c   1.000
_cell.angle_alpha   90.00
_cell.angle_beta   90.00
_cell.angle_gamma   90.00
#
_symmetry.space_group_name_H-M   'P 1'
#
loop_
_entity.id
_entity.type
_entity.pdbx_description
1 polymer ?
#
loop_
_entity_poly.entity_id
_entity_poly.type
_entity_poly.pdbx_seq_one_letter_code
_entity_poly.pdbx_strand_id
1 'polypeptide(L)'
;MQTTLKASYTNHYRRGLIELLEVLEFRSNNAAHQPVIDALKLVQRYARAGSTTYYPLGETTPDHKGTLKDWADLVYCTDTSGRRRVARMVYEVATFQTLREQLHCKEIWMVGADRWRNAYEDLPADFESRRAEHYRELRKPLDPTESRDSLREEMTSALAKLNDGLSSLDWVQISDRKAGAIMLTPIEAAPSRATCDGSRTRSPAAGAPSR
;
A
#
# COMPACT_ATOMS: atom_id res chain seq x y z
N MET A 1 4.76 0.15 16.16
CA MET A 1 4.47 1.13 15.09
C MET A 1 3.13 1.87 15.27
N GLN A 2 2.05 1.20 15.68
CA GLN A 2 0.70 1.81 15.77
C GLN A 2 0.60 2.99 16.75
N THR A 3 1.33 2.98 17.87
CA THR A 3 1.33 4.07 18.88
C THR A 3 1.97 5.36 18.36
N THR A 4 3.07 5.26 17.62
CA THR A 4 3.78 6.41 17.01
C THR A 4 2.93 7.10 15.94
N LEU A 5 2.16 6.30 15.18
CA LEU A 5 1.29 6.82 14.12
C LEU A 5 0.11 7.62 14.69
N LYS A 6 -0.49 7.15 15.79
CA LYS A 6 -1.59 7.84 16.49
C LYS A 6 -1.20 9.24 16.98
N ALA A 7 -0.01 9.38 17.58
CA ALA A 7 0.48 10.66 18.10
C ALA A 7 0.81 11.66 16.98
N SER A 8 1.38 11.17 15.88
CA SER A 8 1.69 12.01 14.71
C SER A 8 0.42 12.48 14.00
N TYR A 9 -0.54 11.57 13.82
CA TYR A 9 -1.83 11.87 13.19
C TYR A 9 -2.62 12.94 13.95
N THR A 10 -2.79 12.75 15.27
CA THR A 10 -3.65 13.61 16.12
C THR A 10 -3.23 15.08 16.13
N ASN A 11 -1.94 15.37 15.90
CA ASN A 11 -1.39 16.72 15.98
C ASN A 11 -1.48 17.50 14.66
N HIS A 12 -0.52 17.29 13.76
CA HIS A 12 -0.38 18.15 12.57
C HIS A 12 -1.09 17.58 11.34
N TYR A 13 -0.95 16.27 11.10
CA TYR A 13 -1.41 15.65 9.86
C TYR A 13 -2.94 15.62 9.73
N ARG A 14 -3.66 15.47 10.85
CA ARG A 14 -5.12 15.47 10.84
C ARG A 14 -5.69 16.76 10.23
N ARG A 15 -5.19 17.93 10.63
CA ARG A 15 -5.73 19.23 10.15
C ARG A 15 -5.64 19.33 8.62
N GLY A 16 -4.46 19.07 8.05
CA GLY A 16 -4.29 19.11 6.60
C GLY A 16 -5.12 18.05 5.87
N LEU A 17 -5.22 16.84 6.41
CA LEU A 17 -6.07 15.79 5.81
C LEU A 17 -7.56 16.17 5.80
N ILE A 18 -8.05 16.80 6.88
CA ILE A 18 -9.43 17.30 6.92
C ILE A 18 -9.66 18.39 5.88
N GLU A 19 -8.76 19.37 5.77
CA GLU A 19 -8.86 20.43 4.75
C GLU A 19 -8.88 19.86 3.33
N LEU A 20 -8.07 18.83 3.07
CA LEU A 20 -8.09 18.12 1.79
C LEU A 20 -9.42 17.41 1.53
N LEU A 21 -10.03 16.77 2.54
CA LEU A 21 -11.34 16.13 2.40
C LEU A 21 -12.47 17.14 2.09
N GLU A 22 -12.34 18.42 2.47
CA GLU A 22 -13.32 19.47 2.15
C GLU A 22 -13.32 19.86 0.67
N VAL A 23 -12.21 19.67 -0.04
CA VAL A 23 -12.05 20.09 -1.44
C VAL A 23 -12.09 18.92 -2.40
N LEU A 24 -11.62 17.74 -1.98
CA LEU A 24 -11.49 16.57 -2.84
C LEU A 24 -12.76 15.73 -2.86
N GLU A 25 -13.24 15.42 -4.06
CA GLU A 25 -14.35 14.50 -4.27
C GLU A 25 -13.82 13.10 -4.62
N PHE A 26 -14.11 12.13 -3.75
CA PHE A 26 -13.76 10.73 -3.95
C PHE A 26 -14.94 9.94 -4.53
N ARG A 27 -14.66 9.13 -5.54
CA ARG A 27 -15.63 8.23 -6.19
C ARG A 27 -15.07 6.82 -6.33
N SER A 28 -15.97 5.87 -6.54
CA SER A 28 -15.66 4.47 -6.84
C SER A 28 -16.67 3.95 -7.86
N ASN A 29 -16.21 3.08 -8.75
CA ASN A 29 -17.11 2.39 -9.69
C ASN A 29 -17.60 1.05 -9.13
N ASN A 30 -17.08 0.64 -7.98
CA ASN A 30 -17.41 -0.61 -7.31
C ASN A 30 -17.98 -0.34 -5.91
N ALA A 31 -19.22 -0.81 -5.70
CA ALA A 31 -19.96 -0.61 -4.46
C ALA A 31 -19.26 -1.23 -3.23
N ALA A 32 -18.38 -2.23 -3.41
CA ALA A 32 -17.60 -2.82 -2.32
C ALA A 32 -16.66 -1.81 -1.62
N HIS A 33 -16.33 -0.70 -2.29
CA HIS A 33 -15.45 0.36 -1.78
C HIS A 33 -16.24 1.56 -1.21
N GLN A 34 -17.56 1.57 -1.39
CA GLN A 34 -18.45 2.62 -0.88
C GLN A 34 -18.34 2.84 0.65
N PRO A 35 -18.19 1.79 1.49
CA PRO A 35 -18.04 1.99 2.93
C PRO A 35 -16.85 2.88 3.32
N VAL A 36 -15.77 2.92 2.54
CA VAL A 36 -14.64 3.82 2.79
C VAL A 36 -15.01 5.26 2.47
N ILE A 37 -15.71 5.49 1.36
CA ILE A 37 -16.20 6.84 1.00
C ILE A 37 -17.17 7.35 2.07
N ASP A 38 -18.06 6.50 2.57
CA ASP A 38 -19.00 6.86 3.63
C ASP A 38 -18.29 7.07 4.97
N ALA A 39 -17.23 6.31 5.26
CA ALA A 39 -16.35 6.56 6.40
C ALA A 39 -15.69 7.94 6.30
N LEU A 40 -15.20 8.36 5.12
CA LEU A 40 -14.63 9.71 4.93
C LEU A 40 -15.65 10.81 5.19
N LYS A 41 -16.92 10.62 4.78
CA LYS A 41 -18.01 11.56 5.10
C LYS A 41 -18.24 11.65 6.62
N LEU A 42 -18.16 10.52 7.33
CA LEU A 42 -18.25 10.50 8.80
C LEU A 42 -17.08 11.28 9.43
N VAL A 43 -15.85 11.04 8.96
CA VAL A 43 -14.66 11.77 9.43
C VAL A 43 -14.81 13.28 9.22
N GLN A 44 -15.31 13.69 8.04
CA GLN A 44 -15.56 15.10 7.72
C GLN A 44 -16.66 15.70 8.60
N ARG A 45 -17.77 14.99 8.82
CA ARG A 45 -18.88 15.44 9.67
C ARG A 45 -18.43 15.75 11.08
N TYR A 46 -17.56 14.93 11.64
CA TYR A 46 -17.01 15.13 12.97
C TYR A 46 -15.71 15.93 12.98
N ALA A 47 -15.21 16.41 11.85
CA ALA A 47 -13.89 17.03 11.75
C ALA A 47 -13.67 18.19 12.74
N ARG A 48 -14.72 19.00 12.95
CA ARG A 48 -14.78 20.15 13.86
C ARG A 48 -15.44 19.85 15.20
N ALA A 49 -15.91 18.62 15.42
CA ALA A 49 -16.31 18.20 16.76
C ALA A 49 -15.08 18.27 17.67
N GLY A 50 -15.28 18.73 18.91
CA GLY A 50 -14.21 18.88 19.90
C GLY A 50 -13.41 17.59 20.15
N SER A 51 -12.48 17.61 21.10
CA SER A 51 -11.60 16.48 21.42
C SER A 51 -12.36 15.30 22.04
N THR A 52 -13.17 14.60 21.25
CA THR A 52 -13.91 13.42 21.65
C THR A 52 -13.11 12.18 21.28
N THR A 53 -12.80 11.36 22.28
CA THR A 53 -12.07 10.10 22.10
C THR A 53 -12.86 9.08 21.28
N TYR A 54 -14.18 9.10 21.39
CA TYR A 54 -15.09 8.15 20.75
C TYR A 54 -16.14 8.88 19.91
N TYR A 55 -16.65 8.24 18.86
CA TYR A 55 -17.87 8.73 18.22
C TYR A 55 -19.07 8.66 19.19
N PRO A 56 -20.09 9.51 19.01
CA PRO A 56 -21.30 9.48 19.83
C PRO A 56 -22.00 8.12 19.80
N LEU A 57 -22.64 7.77 20.91
CA LEU A 57 -23.48 6.56 20.98
C LEU A 57 -24.66 6.72 20.01
N GLY A 58 -24.92 5.68 19.22
CA GLY A 58 -25.97 5.67 18.20
C GLY A 58 -25.53 6.20 16.83
N GLU A 59 -24.32 6.74 16.70
CA GLU A 59 -23.79 7.15 15.40
C GLU A 59 -23.51 5.93 14.52
N THR A 60 -23.97 5.97 13.27
CA THR A 60 -23.68 4.89 12.31
C THR A 60 -22.25 5.02 11.82
N THR A 61 -21.41 4.06 12.21
CA THR A 61 -20.00 4.03 11.82
C THR A 61 -19.79 2.95 10.75
N PRO A 62 -19.50 3.30 9.48
CA PRO A 62 -19.33 2.31 8.42
C PRO A 62 -18.19 1.33 8.73
N ASP A 63 -18.46 0.03 8.62
CA ASP A 63 -17.44 -1.00 8.67
C ASP A 63 -16.77 -1.11 7.29
N HIS A 64 -15.44 -1.04 7.23
CA HIS A 64 -14.68 -1.16 5.98
C HIS A 64 -13.41 -1.99 6.19
N LYS A 65 -12.74 -2.38 5.10
CA LYS A 65 -11.61 -3.35 5.13
C LYS A 65 -10.53 -3.02 6.17
N GLY A 66 -10.22 -1.74 6.39
CA GLY A 66 -9.20 -1.32 7.36
C GLY A 66 -9.65 -1.23 8.81
N THR A 67 -10.95 -1.28 9.12
CA THR A 67 -11.40 -1.39 10.51
C THR A 67 -11.52 -2.84 10.97
N LEU A 68 -11.27 -3.79 10.07
CA LEU A 68 -11.28 -5.22 10.34
C LEU A 68 -9.87 -5.73 10.64
N LYS A 69 -9.78 -6.99 11.11
CA LYS A 69 -8.52 -7.69 11.40
C LYS A 69 -7.67 -6.94 12.45
N ASP A 70 -6.43 -6.62 12.12
CA ASP A 70 -5.39 -6.08 13.02
C ASP A 70 -5.77 -4.76 13.70
N TRP A 71 -6.75 -4.03 13.14
CA TRP A 71 -7.24 -2.77 13.71
C TRP A 71 -8.54 -2.93 14.51
N ALA A 72 -9.23 -4.07 14.40
CA ALA A 72 -10.58 -4.24 14.97
C ALA A 72 -10.59 -3.97 16.48
N ASP A 73 -9.64 -4.53 17.22
CA ASP A 73 -9.54 -4.39 18.68
C ASP A 73 -9.14 -2.97 19.13
N LEU A 74 -8.53 -2.19 18.23
CA LEU A 74 -8.14 -0.80 18.49
C LEU A 74 -9.26 0.18 18.11
N VAL A 75 -10.02 -0.15 17.07
CA VAL A 75 -11.13 0.67 16.57
C VAL A 75 -12.35 0.47 17.46
N TYR A 76 -12.67 -0.78 17.80
CA TYR A 76 -13.86 -1.14 18.57
C TYR A 76 -13.46 -1.57 19.98
N CYS A 77 -13.96 -0.85 20.98
CA CYS A 77 -13.81 -1.24 22.37
C CYS A 77 -15.18 -1.35 23.04
N THR A 78 -15.28 -2.18 24.08
CA THR A 78 -16.49 -2.31 24.88
C THR A 78 -16.34 -1.44 26.12
N ASP A 79 -17.33 -0.60 26.40
CA ASP A 79 -17.34 0.18 27.65
C ASP A 79 -17.68 -0.69 28.87
N THR A 80 -17.58 -0.11 30.07
CA THR A 80 -17.93 -0.78 31.33
C THR A 80 -19.39 -1.19 31.42
N SER A 81 -20.26 -0.67 30.55
CA SER A 81 -21.67 -1.01 30.45
C SER A 81 -21.95 -2.03 29.33
N GLY A 82 -20.93 -2.63 28.73
CA GLY A 82 -21.09 -3.63 27.67
C GLY A 82 -21.40 -3.05 26.28
N ARG A 83 -21.35 -1.73 26.08
CA ARG A 83 -21.68 -1.08 24.81
C ARG A 83 -20.44 -0.95 23.91
N ARG A 84 -20.59 -1.25 22.62
CA ARG A 84 -19.55 -1.03 21.61
C ARG A 84 -19.31 0.47 21.42
N ARG A 85 -18.07 0.89 21.51
CA ARG A 85 -17.57 2.26 21.28
C ARG A 85 -16.56 2.22 20.16
N VAL A 86 -16.56 3.28 19.35
CA VAL A 86 -15.62 3.43 18.23
C VAL A 86 -14.63 4.53 18.56
N ALA A 87 -13.35 4.17 18.69
CA ALA A 87 -12.26 5.11 18.95
C ALA A 87 -12.01 5.98 17.72
N ARG A 88 -12.43 7.25 17.78
CA ARG A 88 -12.49 8.17 16.63
C ARG A 88 -11.15 8.30 15.90
N MET A 89 -10.08 8.62 16.63
CA MET A 89 -8.76 8.83 16.00
C MET A 89 -8.19 7.55 15.38
N VAL A 90 -8.49 6.38 15.96
CA VAL A 90 -8.02 5.09 15.42
C VAL A 90 -8.81 4.75 14.16
N TYR A 91 -10.14 4.95 14.18
CA TYR A 91 -11.00 4.79 13.03
C TYR A 91 -10.57 5.69 11.86
N GLU A 92 -10.30 6.97 12.13
CA GLU A 92 -9.82 7.93 11.13
C GLU A 92 -8.51 7.43 10.48
N VAL A 93 -7.52 7.04 11.29
CA VAL A 93 -6.24 6.49 10.80
C VAL A 93 -6.46 5.25 9.92
N ALA A 94 -7.27 4.30 10.38
CA ALA A 94 -7.58 3.08 9.62
C ALA A 94 -8.29 3.40 8.29
N THR A 95 -9.17 4.41 8.30
CA THR A 95 -9.86 4.92 7.11
C THR A 95 -8.85 5.50 6.11
N PHE A 96 -7.95 6.38 6.54
CA PHE A 96 -6.94 6.98 5.67
C PHE A 96 -5.92 5.98 5.14
N GLN A 97 -5.54 4.98 5.93
CA GLN A 97 -4.69 3.90 5.45
C GLN A 97 -5.38 3.11 4.33
N THR A 98 -6.65 2.76 4.53
CA THR A 98 -7.44 2.07 3.51
C THR A 98 -7.61 2.93 2.26
N LEU A 99 -7.90 4.22 2.42
CA LEU A 99 -8.03 5.16 1.30
C LEU A 99 -6.74 5.22 0.47
N ARG A 100 -5.58 5.31 1.14
CA ARG A 100 -4.28 5.30 0.45
C ARG A 100 -4.14 4.06 -0.42
N GLU A 101 -4.41 2.87 0.12
CA GLU A 101 -4.30 1.62 -0.63
C GLU A 101 -5.25 1.60 -1.84
N GLN A 102 -6.49 2.05 -1.67
CA GLN A 102 -7.48 2.05 -2.74
C GLN A 102 -7.23 3.09 -3.82
N LEU A 103 -6.62 4.23 -3.49
CA LEU A 103 -6.13 5.22 -4.46
C LEU A 103 -4.97 4.68 -5.30
N HIS A 104 -4.10 3.84 -4.73
CA HIS A 104 -3.01 3.23 -5.51
C HIS A 104 -3.53 2.25 -6.56
N CYS A 105 -4.56 1.49 -6.22
CA CYS A 105 -5.21 0.55 -7.14
C CYS A 105 -6.27 1.21 -8.04
N LYS A 106 -6.54 2.51 -7.88
CA LYS A 106 -7.63 3.26 -8.55
C LYS A 106 -9.04 2.67 -8.35
N GLU A 107 -9.24 1.87 -7.29
CA GLU A 107 -10.58 1.40 -6.89
C GLU A 107 -11.41 2.55 -6.31
N ILE A 108 -10.73 3.45 -5.60
CA ILE A 108 -11.22 4.81 -5.33
C ILE A 108 -10.38 5.76 -6.16
N TRP A 109 -11.04 6.76 -6.74
CA TRP A 109 -10.42 7.79 -7.57
C TRP A 109 -10.93 9.17 -7.17
N MET A 110 -10.23 10.21 -7.60
CA MET A 110 -10.55 11.61 -7.30
C MET A 110 -11.01 12.36 -8.54
N VAL A 111 -12.12 13.08 -8.43
CA VAL A 111 -12.64 13.92 -9.52
C VAL A 111 -11.63 15.04 -9.83
N GLY A 112 -11.32 15.24 -11.11
CA GLY A 112 -10.41 16.29 -11.57
C GLY A 112 -8.92 16.00 -11.34
N ALA A 113 -8.56 14.86 -10.76
CA ALA A 113 -7.17 14.46 -10.58
C ALA A 113 -6.68 13.62 -11.76
N ASP A 114 -5.60 14.00 -12.44
CA ASP A 114 -5.08 13.22 -13.58
C ASP A 114 -4.47 11.87 -13.14
N ARG A 115 -3.55 11.89 -12.17
CA ARG A 115 -2.87 10.68 -11.69
C ARG A 115 -3.81 9.67 -11.03
N TRP A 116 -4.80 10.17 -10.31
CA TRP A 116 -5.77 9.37 -9.54
C TRP A 116 -7.17 9.43 -10.16
N ARG A 117 -7.27 9.57 -11.48
CA ARG A 117 -8.54 9.55 -12.21
C ARG A 117 -9.16 8.16 -12.23
N ASN A 118 -10.42 8.12 -12.65
CA ASN A 118 -11.17 6.91 -12.92
C ASN A 118 -10.40 5.96 -13.87
N ALA A 119 -10.16 4.72 -13.45
CA ALA A 119 -9.44 3.74 -14.28
C ALA A 119 -10.18 3.39 -15.59
N TYR A 120 -11.50 3.59 -15.64
CA TYR A 120 -12.29 3.33 -16.86
C TYR A 120 -12.05 4.41 -17.93
N GLU A 121 -11.57 5.59 -17.54
CA GLU A 121 -11.21 6.67 -18.47
C GLU A 121 -9.79 6.49 -19.05
N ASP A 122 -9.03 5.49 -18.58
CA ASP A 122 -7.72 5.17 -19.17
C ASP A 122 -7.84 4.48 -20.53
N LEU A 123 -9.04 4.01 -20.91
CA LEU A 123 -9.31 3.39 -22.21
C LEU A 123 -9.84 4.42 -23.23
N PRO A 124 -9.44 4.30 -24.52
CA PRO A 124 -10.07 5.06 -25.60
C PRO A 124 -11.59 4.83 -25.65
N ALA A 125 -12.35 5.85 -26.03
CA ALA A 125 -13.82 5.78 -26.09
C ALA A 125 -14.33 4.72 -27.10
N ASP A 126 -13.55 4.40 -28.14
CA ASP A 126 -13.84 3.40 -29.16
C ASP A 126 -13.33 2.00 -28.79
N PHE A 127 -12.70 1.81 -27.62
CA PHE A 127 -12.02 0.57 -27.23
C PHE A 127 -12.93 -0.65 -27.34
N GLU A 128 -14.16 -0.60 -26.84
CA GLU A 128 -15.08 -1.75 -26.92
C GLU A 128 -15.45 -2.10 -28.36
N SER A 129 -15.66 -1.07 -29.21
CA SER A 129 -15.99 -1.28 -30.62
C SER A 129 -14.82 -1.85 -31.42
N ARG A 130 -13.58 -1.54 -31.02
CA ARG A 130 -12.34 -1.97 -31.69
C ARG A 130 -11.56 -3.01 -30.89
N ARG A 131 -12.19 -3.62 -29.90
CA ARG A 131 -11.55 -4.55 -28.94
C ARG A 131 -10.78 -5.66 -29.67
N ALA A 132 -11.38 -6.28 -30.68
CA ALA A 132 -10.72 -7.34 -31.45
C ALA A 132 -9.50 -6.86 -32.24
N GLU A 133 -9.50 -5.62 -32.72
CA GLU A 133 -8.36 -5.02 -33.43
C GLU A 133 -7.22 -4.73 -32.46
N HIS A 134 -7.50 -4.04 -31.35
CA HIS A 134 -6.50 -3.73 -30.32
C HIS A 134 -5.83 -4.99 -29.76
N TYR A 135 -6.61 -6.02 -29.46
CA TYR A 135 -6.07 -7.29 -28.95
C TYR A 135 -5.21 -8.00 -30.00
N ARG A 136 -5.59 -7.94 -31.28
CA ARG A 136 -4.79 -8.49 -32.38
C ARG A 136 -3.45 -7.76 -32.53
N GLU A 137 -3.45 -6.43 -32.47
CA GLU A 137 -2.22 -5.61 -32.54
C GLU A 137 -1.28 -5.90 -31.37
N LEU A 138 -1.83 -6.05 -30.15
CA LEU A 138 -1.08 -6.44 -28.95
C LEU A 138 -0.67 -7.92 -28.92
N ARG A 139 -1.12 -8.72 -29.90
CA ARG A 139 -0.95 -10.18 -29.95
C ARG A 139 -1.44 -10.85 -28.66
N LYS A 140 -2.59 -10.39 -28.15
CA LYS A 140 -3.25 -10.95 -26.96
C LYS A 140 -4.56 -11.64 -27.35
N PRO A 141 -4.90 -12.76 -26.69
CA PRO A 141 -6.16 -13.43 -26.93
C PRO A 141 -7.33 -12.60 -26.40
N LEU A 142 -8.47 -12.65 -27.11
CA LEU A 142 -9.69 -11.98 -26.68
C LEU A 142 -10.29 -12.62 -25.41
N ASP A 143 -10.17 -13.94 -25.27
CA ASP A 143 -10.58 -14.65 -24.07
C ASP A 143 -9.52 -14.45 -22.97
N PRO A 144 -9.87 -13.82 -21.84
CA PRO A 144 -8.94 -13.67 -20.71
C PRO A 144 -8.48 -15.01 -20.13
N THR A 145 -9.27 -16.08 -20.30
CA THR A 145 -8.96 -17.43 -19.81
C THR A 145 -7.72 -17.98 -20.50
N GLU A 146 -7.61 -17.84 -21.82
CA GLU A 146 -6.45 -18.27 -22.60
C GLU A 146 -5.16 -17.57 -22.14
N SER A 147 -5.22 -16.24 -21.92
CA SER A 147 -4.05 -15.50 -21.45
C SER A 147 -3.64 -15.91 -20.04
N ARG A 148 -4.61 -16.14 -19.14
CA ARG A 148 -4.36 -16.58 -17.77
C ARG A 148 -3.72 -17.96 -17.74
N ASP A 149 -4.25 -18.89 -18.53
CA ASP A 149 -3.81 -20.28 -18.52
C ASP A 149 -2.44 -20.42 -19.17
N SER A 150 -2.19 -19.71 -20.27
CA SER A 150 -0.85 -19.62 -20.88
C SER A 150 0.19 -19.07 -19.91
N LEU A 151 -0.11 -17.98 -19.19
CA LEU A 151 0.82 -17.42 -18.19
C LEU A 151 1.06 -18.38 -17.03
N ARG A 152 0.01 -19.08 -16.56
CA ARG A 152 0.14 -20.08 -15.50
C ARG A 152 1.02 -21.24 -15.94
N GLU A 153 0.83 -21.74 -17.16
CA GLU A 153 1.63 -22.81 -17.72
C GLU A 153 3.10 -22.40 -17.86
N GLU A 154 3.38 -21.20 -18.37
CA GLU A 154 4.74 -20.66 -18.45
C GLU A 154 5.40 -20.61 -17.07
N MET A 155 4.70 -20.05 -16.07
CA MET A 155 5.18 -19.97 -14.70
C MET A 155 5.42 -21.37 -14.10
N THR A 156 4.48 -22.30 -14.27
CA THR A 156 4.63 -23.67 -13.79
C THR A 156 5.80 -24.38 -14.45
N SER A 157 5.97 -24.23 -15.76
CA SER A 157 7.10 -24.79 -16.51
C SER A 157 8.43 -24.19 -16.05
N ALA A 158 8.50 -22.87 -15.87
CA ALA A 158 9.70 -22.18 -15.38
C ALA A 158 10.07 -22.62 -13.96
N LEU A 159 9.08 -22.76 -13.06
CA LEU A 159 9.29 -23.26 -11.71
C LEU A 159 9.73 -24.73 -11.70
N ALA A 160 9.17 -25.57 -12.57
CA ALA A 160 9.59 -26.96 -12.72
C ALA A 160 11.05 -27.04 -13.22
N LYS A 161 11.39 -26.30 -14.27
CA LYS A 161 12.77 -26.21 -14.78
C LYS A 161 13.74 -25.71 -13.72
N LEU A 162 13.35 -24.70 -12.95
CA LEU A 162 14.14 -24.22 -11.82
C LEU A 162 14.34 -25.36 -10.82
N ASN A 163 13.26 -26.00 -10.36
CA ASN A 163 13.31 -27.10 -9.40
C ASN A 163 14.22 -28.24 -9.87
N ASP A 164 14.09 -28.67 -11.11
CA ASP A 164 14.91 -29.74 -11.70
C ASP A 164 16.38 -29.31 -11.77
N GLY A 165 16.63 -28.06 -12.15
CA GLY A 165 17.97 -27.47 -12.22
C GLY A 165 18.64 -27.29 -10.85
N LEU A 166 17.89 -27.08 -9.77
CA LEU A 166 18.45 -26.91 -8.42
C LEU A 166 19.28 -28.12 -7.97
N SER A 167 18.91 -29.32 -8.40
CA SER A 167 19.66 -30.55 -8.08
C SER A 167 21.08 -30.60 -8.67
N SER A 168 21.33 -29.82 -9.73
CA SER A 168 22.62 -29.76 -10.43
C SER A 168 23.55 -28.65 -9.91
N LEU A 169 23.09 -27.83 -8.96
CA LEU A 169 23.84 -26.69 -8.45
C LEU A 169 24.58 -27.05 -7.17
N ASP A 170 25.91 -27.20 -7.26
CA ASP A 170 26.76 -27.56 -6.12
C ASP A 170 26.75 -26.53 -4.96
N TRP A 171 26.25 -25.32 -5.24
CA TRP A 171 26.16 -24.23 -4.27
C TRP A 171 24.78 -24.11 -3.61
N VAL A 172 23.83 -25.00 -3.92
CA VAL A 172 22.50 -25.05 -3.31
C VAL A 172 22.22 -26.46 -2.78
N GLN A 173 21.84 -26.56 -1.51
CA GLN A 173 21.35 -27.81 -0.91
C GLN A 173 19.93 -27.63 -0.41
N ILE A 174 19.03 -28.53 -0.84
CA ILE A 174 17.63 -28.55 -0.44
C ILE A 174 17.36 -29.84 0.34
N SER A 175 16.74 -29.75 1.51
CA SER A 175 16.43 -30.88 2.38
C SER A 175 15.10 -30.70 3.09
N ASP A 176 14.43 -31.81 3.45
CA ASP A 176 13.11 -31.81 4.11
C ASP A 176 13.16 -31.50 5.63
N ARG A 177 14.10 -30.67 6.07
CA ARG A 177 14.27 -30.32 7.48
C ARG A 177 13.30 -29.21 7.89
N LYS A 178 12.75 -29.29 9.12
CA LYS A 178 11.86 -28.24 9.69
C LYS A 178 12.51 -26.84 9.76
N ALA A 179 13.83 -26.76 9.83
CA ALA A 179 14.58 -25.51 9.81
C ALA A 179 15.85 -25.69 8.96
N GLY A 180 16.23 -24.65 8.20
CA GLY A 180 17.40 -24.70 7.31
C GLY A 180 17.21 -25.62 6.09
N ALA A 181 15.98 -25.73 5.59
CA ALA A 181 15.63 -26.57 4.44
C ALA A 181 16.37 -26.18 3.15
N ILE A 182 16.81 -24.93 3.03
CA ILE A 182 17.58 -24.41 1.90
C ILE A 182 18.89 -23.87 2.46
N MET A 183 20.01 -24.42 2.01
CA MET A 183 21.37 -23.98 2.35
C MET A 183 22.07 -23.53 1.08
N LEU A 184 22.65 -22.33 1.12
CA LEU A 184 23.42 -21.75 0.03
C LEU A 184 24.89 -21.70 0.43
N THR A 185 25.79 -22.08 -0.46
CA THR A 185 27.21 -21.87 -0.26
C THR A 185 27.47 -20.36 -0.17
N PRO A 186 28.26 -19.88 0.81
CA PRO A 186 28.58 -18.46 0.94
C PRO A 186 29.17 -17.94 -0.37
N ILE A 187 28.52 -16.95 -0.96
CA ILE A 187 29.04 -16.29 -2.16
C ILE A 187 30.21 -15.40 -1.72
N GLU A 188 31.31 -15.48 -2.47
CA GLU A 188 32.47 -14.61 -2.25
C GLU A 188 32.04 -13.15 -2.38
N ALA A 189 32.32 -12.34 -1.37
CA ALA A 189 31.88 -10.96 -1.36
C ALA A 189 32.50 -10.24 -2.57
N ALA A 190 31.65 -9.70 -3.45
CA ALA A 190 32.12 -8.85 -4.54
C ALA A 190 33.02 -7.76 -3.93
N PRO A 191 34.18 -7.44 -4.56
CA PRO A 191 35.08 -6.46 -4.01
C PRO A 191 34.29 -5.19 -3.74
N SER A 192 34.40 -4.67 -2.52
CA SER A 192 33.72 -3.44 -2.13
C SER A 192 34.02 -2.41 -3.21
N ARG A 193 32.98 -1.94 -3.92
CA ARG A 193 33.13 -0.80 -4.80
C ARG A 193 33.80 0.28 -3.98
N ALA A 194 34.99 0.73 -4.42
CA ALA A 194 35.69 1.80 -3.76
C ALA A 194 34.69 2.93 -3.54
N THR A 195 34.31 3.15 -2.29
CA THR A 195 33.63 4.37 -1.88
C THR A 195 34.50 5.47 -2.45
N CYS A 196 33.92 6.37 -3.24
CA CYS A 196 34.61 7.59 -3.61
C CYS A 196 34.90 8.31 -2.29
N ASP A 197 36.09 8.05 -1.75
CA ASP A 197 36.67 8.82 -0.65
C ASP A 197 36.90 10.19 -1.26
N GLY A 198 35.88 11.04 -1.09
CA GLY A 198 35.97 12.45 -1.39
C GLY A 198 37.08 12.99 -0.50
N SER A 199 38.28 13.02 -1.08
CA SER A 199 39.51 13.60 -0.58
C SER A 199 39.17 14.84 0.24
N ARG A 200 39.12 14.67 1.56
CA ARG A 200 39.15 15.79 2.49
C ARG A 200 40.60 15.91 2.95
N THR A 201 41.47 16.26 2.01
CA THR A 201 42.80 16.77 2.34
C THR A 201 42.61 18.10 3.06
N ARG A 202 42.65 18.06 4.39
CA ARG A 202 42.85 19.26 5.22
C ARG A 202 44.18 19.88 4.81
N SER A 203 44.12 21.06 4.22
CA SER A 203 45.28 21.93 4.04
C SER A 203 45.78 22.38 5.42
N PRO A 204 47.05 22.14 5.81
CA PRO A 204 47.61 22.78 7.00
C PRO A 204 47.92 24.25 6.67
N ALA A 205 47.46 25.15 7.55
CA ALA A 205 47.72 26.58 7.49
C ALA A 205 49.22 26.87 7.62
N ALA A 206 49.70 27.83 6.83
CA ALA A 206 51.07 28.29 6.79
C ALA A 206 51.38 29.34 7.87
N GLY A 207 52.61 29.28 8.40
CA GLY A 207 53.37 30.39 8.99
C GLY A 207 53.31 30.50 10.52
N ALA A 208 54.39 30.77 11.26
CA ALA A 208 55.81 31.05 10.97
C ALA A 208 56.57 30.99 12.35
N PRO A 209 57.79 31.53 12.53
CA PRO A 209 58.98 30.74 12.85
C PRO A 209 59.58 30.94 14.26
N SER A 210 60.54 30.07 14.54
CA SER A 210 61.63 30.07 15.54
C SER A 210 61.81 31.28 16.48
N ARG A 211 61.84 30.98 17.78
CA ARG A 211 62.94 31.31 18.70
C ARG A 211 63.02 30.29 19.82
#